data_AF-A0A9E0IBK5-F1
#
_entry.id   AF-A0A9E0IBK5-F1
#
_cell.length_a   1.000
_cell.length_b   1.000
_cell.length_c   1.000
_cell.angle_alpha   90.00
_cell.angle_beta   90.00
_cell.angle_gamma   90.00
#
_symmetry.space_group_name_H-M   'P 1'
#
loop_
_entity.id
_entity.type
_entity.pdbx_description
1 polymer ?
#
loop_
_entity_poly.entity_id
_entity_poly.type
_entity_poly.pdbx_seq_one_letter_code
_entity_poly.pdbx_strand_id
1 'polypeptide(L)' 'MKGHFAAIVLVLVGIFFLLSNLGVITVSLIELVGTWWPVVLIVVGLMLFFTPNGEKKPSKD' A
#
# COMPACT_ATOMS: atom_id res chain seq x y z
N MET A 1 18.02 6.57 3.47
CA MET A 1 17.49 7.12 2.20
C MET A 1 16.10 7.65 2.51
N LYS A 2 15.90 8.97 2.51
CA LYS A 2 14.62 9.59 2.89
C LYS A 2 13.59 9.20 1.82
N GLY A 3 12.58 8.42 2.18
CA GLY A 3 11.70 7.75 1.23
C GLY A 3 10.83 8.75 0.47
N HIS A 4 11.20 9.07 -0.77
CA HIS A 4 10.34 9.80 -1.72
C HIS A 4 9.13 8.96 -2.18
N PHE A 5 8.92 7.77 -1.60
CA PHE A 5 7.84 6.85 -1.93
C PHE A 5 6.47 7.53 -1.84
N ALA A 6 6.21 8.30 -0.78
CA ALA A 6 4.93 9.01 -0.64
C ALA A 6 4.70 10.04 -1.75
N ALA A 7 5.75 10.75 -2.18
CA ALA A 7 5.66 11.71 -3.27
C ALA A 7 5.40 11.01 -4.62
N ILE A 8 6.07 9.88 -4.87
CA ILE A 8 5.85 9.07 -6.08
C ILE A 8 4.42 8.55 -6.13
N VAL A 9 3.92 7.99 -5.02
CA VAL A 9 2.53 7.52 -4.93
C VAL A 9 1.54 8.66 -5.18
N LEU A 10 1.76 9.84 -4.59
CA LEU A 10 0.89 11.00 -4.78
C LEU A 10 0.83 11.46 -6.24
N VAL A 11 1.99 11.49 -6.92
CA VAL A 11 2.05 11.83 -8.35
C VAL A 11 1.29 10.83 -9.22
N LEU A 12 1.48 9.52 -8.96
CA LEU A 12 0.78 8.46 -9.71
C LEU A 12 -0.74 8.52 -9.52
N VAL A 13 -1.20 8.79 -8.31
CA VAL A 13 -2.63 8.98 -8.01
C VAL A 13 -3.19 10.19 -8.76
N GLY A 14 -2.47 11.31 -8.79
CA GLY A 14 -2.88 12.51 -9.52
C GLY A 14 -3.00 12.27 -11.04
N ILE A 15 -2.02 11.58 -11.63
CA ILE A 15 -2.05 11.22 -13.07
C ILE A 15 -3.24 10.31 -13.38
N PHE A 16 -3.51 9.31 -12.52
CA PHE A 16 -4.66 8.42 -12.71
C PHE A 16 -5.98 9.21 -12.71
N PHE A 17 -6.17 10.12 -11.74
CA PHE A 17 -7.38 10.94 -11.66
C PHE A 17 -7.53 11.84 -12.89
N LEU A 18 -6.44 12.42 -13.37
CA LEU A 18 -6.46 13.27 -14.55
C LEU A 18 -6.86 12.48 -15.80
N LEU A 19 -6.25 11.31 -16.03
CA LEU A 19 -6.55 10.43 -17.16
C LEU A 19 -7.98 9.88 -17.12
N SER A 20 -8.51 9.60 -15.92
CA SER A 20 -9.91 9.19 -15.74
C SER A 20 -10.88 10.32 -16.05
N ASN A 21 -10.61 11.55 -15.58
CA ASN A 21 -11.43 12.72 -15.93
C ASN A 21 -11.38 13.08 -17.42
N LEU A 22 -10.25 12.81 -18.08
CA LEU A 22 -10.10 12.99 -19.52
C LEU A 22 -10.85 11.92 -20.34
N GLY A 23 -11.41 10.89 -19.69
CA GLY A 23 -12.10 9.79 -20.36
C GLY A 23 -11.17 8.81 -21.08
N VAL A 24 -9.85 8.93 -20.87
CA VAL A 24 -8.85 8.00 -21.43
C VAL A 24 -8.89 6.66 -20.71
N ILE A 25 -9.13 6.69 -19.40
CA ILE A 25 -9.32 5.51 -18.58
C ILE A 25 -10.82 5.43 -18.22
N THR A 26 -11.53 4.48 -18.82
CA THR A 26 -12.93 4.17 -18.51
C THR A 26 -13.08 3.26 -17.30
N VAL A 27 -11.98 2.79 -16.72
CA VAL A 27 -11.99 1.96 -15.51
C VAL A 27 -12.36 2.82 -14.31
N SER A 28 -13.46 2.45 -13.65
CA SER A 28 -13.90 3.10 -12.42
C SER A 28 -12.85 2.91 -11.32
N LEU A 29 -12.42 4.00 -10.68
CA LEU A 29 -11.53 3.94 -9.52
C LEU A 29 -12.03 2.99 -8.42
N ILE A 30 -13.35 2.99 -8.25
CA ILE A 30 -14.06 2.15 -7.28
C ILE A 30 -13.94 0.67 -7.66
N GLU A 31 -13.99 0.33 -8.94
CA GLU A 31 -13.78 -1.05 -9.40
C GLU A 31 -12.32 -1.47 -9.23
N LEU A 32 -11.37 -0.58 -9.50
CA LEU A 32 -9.95 -0.87 -9.32
C LEU A 32 -9.62 -1.08 -7.83
N VAL A 33 -10.03 -0.16 -6.96
CA VAL A 33 -9.84 -0.32 -5.50
C VAL A 33 -10.61 -1.55 -4.99
N GLY A 34 -11.83 -1.78 -5.46
CA GLY A 34 -12.65 -2.94 -5.13
C GLY A 34 -12.12 -4.28 -5.66
N THR A 35 -11.27 -4.27 -6.69
CA THR A 35 -10.57 -5.48 -7.18
C THR A 35 -9.28 -5.73 -6.42
N TRP A 36 -8.55 -4.66 -6.07
CA TRP A 36 -7.18 -4.74 -5.55
C TRP A 36 -7.08 -4.65 -4.01
N TRP A 37 -8.14 -4.31 -3.27
CA TRP A 37 -8.13 -4.34 -1.80
C TRP A 37 -7.64 -5.65 -1.15
N PRO A 38 -7.80 -6.87 -1.75
CA PRO A 38 -7.28 -8.10 -1.14
C PRO A 38 -5.75 -8.09 -1.02
N VAL A 39 -5.04 -7.35 -1.88
CA VAL A 39 -3.58 -7.24 -1.83
C VAL A 39 -3.11 -6.56 -0.55
N VAL A 40 -3.84 -5.55 -0.07
CA VAL A 40 -3.53 -4.89 1.21
C VAL A 40 -3.64 -5.89 2.35
N LEU A 41 -4.66 -6.74 2.35
CA LEU A 41 -4.82 -7.79 3.36
C LEU A 41 -3.68 -8.82 3.31
N ILE A 42 -3.23 -9.22 2.12
CA ILE A 42 -2.09 -10.13 1.97
C ILE A 42 -0.82 -9.50 2.55
N VAL A 43 -0.53 -8.24 2.21
CA VAL A 43 0.65 -7.53 2.73
C VAL A 43 0.61 -7.41 4.25
N VAL A 44 -0.54 -7.06 4.81
CA VAL A 44 -0.74 -7.01 6.27
C VAL A 44 -0.54 -8.39 6.90
N GLY A 45 -1.12 -9.44 6.30
CA GLY A 45 -0.93 -10.81 6.76
C GLY A 45 0.53 -11.25 6.75
N LEU A 46 1.29 -10.89 5.69
CA LEU A 46 2.72 -11.15 5.60
C LEU A 46 3.51 -10.37 6.66
N MET A 47 3.20 -9.09 6.89
CA MET A 47 3.84 -8.31 7.95
C MET A 47 3.64 -8.93 9.32
N LEU A 48 2.41 -9.38 9.63
CA LEU A 48 2.12 -10.05 10.89
C LEU A 48 2.84 -11.39 10.99
N PHE A 49 2.88 -12.18 9.91
CA PHE A 49 3.59 -13.45 9.86
C PHE A 49 5.09 -13.31 10.11
N PHE A 50 5.71 -12.28 9.51
CA PHE A 50 7.14 -12.01 9.66
C PHE A 50 7.46 -11.14 10.87
N THR A 51 6.48 -10.67 11.65
CA THR A 51 6.73 -9.91 12.88
C THR A 51 7.47 -10.82 13.86
N PRO A 52 8.76 -10.57 14.14
CA PRO A 52 9.51 -11.39 15.08
C PRO A 52 8.87 -11.18 16.45
N ASN A 53 8.36 -12.24 17.06
CA ASN A 53 7.99 -12.20 18.47
C ASN A 53 9.24 -11.78 19.23
N GLY A 54 9.23 -10.57 19.79
CA GLY A 54 10.34 -10.04 20.55
C GLY A 54 10.67 -11.01 21.67
N GLU A 55 11.74 -11.79 21.49
CA GLU A 55 12.35 -12.54 22.58
C GLU A 55 12.75 -11.51 23.62
N LYS A 56 11.94 -11.41 24.67
CA LYS A 56 12.27 -10.65 25.86
C LYS A 56 13.51 -11.33 26.44
N LYS A 57 14.70 -10.79 26.15
CA LYS A 57 15.93 -11.24 26.81
C LYS A 57 15.70 -11.12 28.32
N PRO A 58 15.84 -12.22 29.09
CA PRO A 58 15.71 -12.13 30.53
C PRO A 58 16.84 -11.24 31.03
N SER A 59 16.46 -10.18 31.75
CA SER A 59 17.36 -9.37 32.54
C SER A 59 18.09 -10.33 33.48
N LYS A 60 19.39 -10.48 33.25
CA LYS A 60 20.27 -11.27 34.11
C LYS A 60 20.66 -10.34 35.25
N ASP A 61 20.25 -10.71 36.46
CA ASP A 61 20.59 -10.06 37.74
C ASP A 61 22.10 -9.82 37.88
#